data_AF-X1Q7D6-F1
#
_entry.id   AF-X1Q7D6-F1
#
_cell.length_a   1.000
_cell.length_b   1.000
_cell.length_c   1.000
_cell.angle_alpha   90.00
_cell.angle_beta   90.00
_cell.angle_gamma   90.00
#
_symmetry.space_group_name_H-M   'P 1'
#
loop_
_entity.id
_entity.type
_entity.pdbx_description
1 polymer ?
#
loop_
_entity_poly.entity_id
_entity_poly.type
_entity_poly.pdbx_seq_one_letter_code
_entity_poly.pdbx_strand_id
1 'polypeptide(L)' 'MDEIPYWRDGTLEKYTPSGDYVVVKFARWAFEKFKGIEDKLGTQMRAVGEAMSIGKNYKEAFQKAIRSL' A
#
# COMPACT_ATOMS: atom_id res chain seq x y z
N MET A 1 -14.52 21.09 5.51
CA MET A 1 -13.19 20.74 4.94
C MET A 1 -12.78 21.80 3.91
N ASP A 2 -13.69 22.76 3.64
CA ASP A 2 -13.55 24.03 2.92
C ASP A 2 -12.47 25.00 3.42
N GLU A 3 -11.96 24.84 4.63
CA GLU A 3 -10.94 25.75 5.18
C GLU A 3 -9.52 25.20 5.06
N ILE A 4 -9.35 23.94 4.64
CA ILE A 4 -8.03 23.33 4.50
C ILE A 4 -7.50 23.66 3.11
N PRO A 5 -6.44 24.49 2.98
CA PRO A 5 -5.91 24.89 1.69
C PRO A 5 -5.30 23.68 0.98
N TYR A 6 -5.67 23.52 -0.28
CA TYR A 6 -5.07 22.58 -1.22
C TYR A 6 -4.14 23.35 -2.16
N TRP A 7 -2.89 22.89 -2.23
CA TRP A 7 -1.81 23.58 -2.95
C TRP A 7 -2.05 23.76 -4.46
N ARG A 8 -2.97 22.99 -5.05
CA ARG A 8 -3.27 23.03 -6.48
C ARG A 8 -4.53 23.87 -6.77
N ASP A 9 -5.66 23.54 -6.16
CA ASP A 9 -6.98 24.08 -6.54
C ASP A 9 -7.84 24.55 -5.35
N GLY A 10 -7.29 25.42 -4.51
CA GLY A 10 -8.06 26.12 -3.47
C GLY A 10 -8.20 25.32 -2.19
N THR A 11 -9.24 24.49 -2.07
CA THR A 11 -9.59 23.78 -0.82
C THR A 11 -9.56 22.27 -1.01
N LEU A 12 -9.28 21.52 0.06
CA LEU A 12 -9.12 20.07 0.02
C LEU A 12 -10.41 19.34 -0.42
N GLU A 13 -11.58 19.96 -0.32
CA GLU A 13 -12.84 19.38 -0.82
C GLU A 13 -12.85 19.22 -2.35
N LYS A 14 -12.04 20.00 -3.07
CA LYS A 14 -11.89 19.92 -4.53
C LYS A 14 -10.76 18.99 -4.97
N TYR A 15 -10.13 18.29 -4.03
CA TYR A 15 -9.02 17.41 -4.33
C TYR A 15 -9.45 16.26 -5.23
N THR A 16 -8.81 16.17 -6.40
CA THR A 16 -8.90 15.01 -7.28
C THR A 16 -7.53 14.31 -7.32
N PRO A 17 -7.45 13.04 -6.90
CA PRO A 17 -6.22 12.26 -7.03
C PRO A 17 -5.75 12.23 -8.48
N SER A 18 -4.52 12.64 -8.73
CA SER A 18 -3.91 12.62 -10.06
C SER A 18 -2.42 12.34 -9.97
N GLY A 19 -1.90 11.51 -10.88
CA GLY A 19 -0.47 11.24 -10.99
C GLY A 19 -0.17 10.02 -11.85
N ASP A 20 0.89 10.14 -12.66
CA ASP A 20 1.37 9.08 -13.53
C ASP A 20 2.33 8.15 -12.76
N TYR A 21 1.77 7.40 -11.82
CA TYR A 21 2.52 6.43 -11.03
C TYR A 21 1.66 5.22 -10.66
N VAL A 22 2.32 4.12 -10.36
CA VAL A 22 1.73 2.89 -9.86
C VAL A 22 2.06 2.76 -8.38
N VAL A 23 1.04 2.50 -7.57
CA VAL A 23 1.19 2.18 -6.15
C VAL A 23 0.94 0.69 -5.96
N VAL A 24 1.86 -0.01 -5.30
CA VAL A 24 1.71 -1.43 -4.95
C VAL A 24 1.64 -1.55 -3.44
N LYS A 25 0.60 -2.25 -2.96
CA LYS A 25 0.46 -2.69 -1.58
C LYS A 25 0.84 -4.16 -1.49
N PHE A 26 1.74 -4.50 -0.58
CA PHE A 26 2.19 -5.86 -0.37
C PHE A 26 2.09 -6.24 1.11
N ALA A 27 1.42 -7.34 1.41
CA ALA A 27 1.21 -7.80 2.78
C ALA A 27 2.45 -8.53 3.34
N ARG A 28 2.73 -8.35 4.63
CA ARG A 28 3.77 -9.09 5.37
C ARG A 28 3.10 -10.14 6.25
N TRP A 29 3.59 -11.37 6.16
CA TRP A 29 3.20 -12.47 7.05
C TRP A 29 4.37 -12.88 7.94
N ALA A 30 4.06 -13.40 9.13
CA ALA A 30 5.05 -13.90 10.07
C ALA A 30 4.63 -15.28 10.60
N PHE A 31 4.27 -16.20 9.69
CA PHE A 31 3.80 -17.54 10.04
C PHE A 31 4.81 -18.33 10.88
N GLU A 32 6.11 -18.06 10.69
CA GLU A 32 7.21 -18.66 11.45
C GLU A 32 7.11 -18.46 12.97
N LYS A 33 6.36 -17.45 13.43
CA LYS A 33 6.15 -17.18 14.85
C LYS A 33 5.04 -18.03 15.49
N PHE A 34 4.22 -18.70 14.69
CA PHE A 34 3.03 -19.41 15.17
C PHE A 34 3.07 -20.89 14.78
N LYS A 35 3.57 -21.74 15.70
CA LYS A 35 3.64 -23.19 15.48
C LYS A 35 2.25 -23.81 15.34
N GLY A 36 2.09 -24.71 14.37
CA GLY A 36 0.83 -25.45 14.13
C GLY A 36 -0.19 -24.71 13.29
N ILE A 37 0.12 -23.51 12.78
CA ILE A 37 -0.75 -22.77 11.86
C ILE A 37 -0.42 -23.15 10.42
N GLU A 38 -1.46 -23.35 9.62
CA GLU A 38 -1.34 -23.52 8.17
C GLU A 38 -1.12 -22.17 7.49
N ASP A 39 -0.04 -22.09 6.72
CA ASP A 39 0.43 -20.98 5.90
C ASP A 39 -0.33 -20.88 4.56
N LYS A 40 -1.66 -21.01 4.64
CA LYS A 40 -2.60 -20.79 3.53
C LYS A 40 -3.39 -19.51 3.72
N LEU A 41 -3.56 -18.78 2.62
CA LEU A 41 -4.38 -17.58 2.57
C LEU A 41 -5.84 -17.96 2.33
N GLY A 42 -6.75 -17.20 2.94
CA GLY A 42 -8.19 -17.34 2.76
C GLY A 42 -8.87 -16.00 2.92
N THR A 43 -10.16 -15.99 3.21
CA THR A 43 -10.93 -14.77 3.44
C THR A 43 -10.56 -14.07 4.75
N GLN A 44 -10.07 -14.83 5.74
CA GLN A 44 -9.61 -14.29 7.01
C GLN A 44 -8.21 -13.69 6.89
N MET A 45 -8.04 -12.46 7.38
CA MET A 45 -6.76 -11.77 7.40
C MET A 45 -5.75 -12.50 8.29
N ARG A 46 -4.58 -12.80 7.72
CA ARG A 46 -3.44 -13.42 8.41
C ARG A 46 -2.17 -12.57 8.34
N ALA A 47 -2.22 -11.43 7.66
CA ALA A 47 -1.10 -10.51 7.53
C ALA A 47 -0.87 -9.76 8.86
N VAL A 48 0.39 -9.57 9.23
CA VAL A 48 0.79 -8.80 10.43
C VAL A 48 1.08 -7.34 10.11
N GLY A 49 1.21 -7.00 8.83
CA GLY A 49 1.46 -5.65 8.36
C GLY A 49 1.45 -5.58 6.84
N GLU A 50 1.83 -4.41 6.31
CA GLU A 50 1.87 -4.14 4.89
C GLU A 50 2.96 -3.12 4.56
N ALA A 51 3.51 -3.23 3.35
CA ALA A 51 4.39 -2.25 2.74
C ALA A 51 3.69 -1.61 1.54
N MET A 52 3.88 -0.31 1.37
CA MET A 52 3.44 0.44 0.20
C MET A 52 4.66 0.94 -0.57
N SER A 53 4.65 0.76 -1.89
CA SER A 53 5.67 1.30 -2.79
C SER A 53 5.03 2.09 -3.92
N ILE A 54 5.77 3.08 -4.42
CA ILE A 54 5.36 3.94 -5.54
C ILE A 54 6.44 3.86 -6.62
N GLY A 55 6.06 3.72 -7.89
CA GLY A 55 6.96 3.72 -9.03
C GLY A 55 6.29 4.26 -10.29
N LYS A 56 7.08 4.61 -11.31
CA LYS A 56 6.55 5.10 -12.61
C LYS A 56 5.87 4.00 -13.41
N ASN A 57 6.17 2.74 -13.12
CA ASN A 57 5.55 1.57 -13.74
C ASN A 57 5.41 0.43 -12.72
N TYR A 58 4.62 -0.58 -13.10
CA TYR A 58 4.33 -1.73 -12.23
C TYR A 58 5.59 -2.50 -11.80
N LYS A 59 6.54 -2.72 -12.72
CA LYS A 59 7.75 -3.50 -12.43
C LYS A 59 8.61 -2.83 -11.36
N GLU A 60 8.79 -1.51 -11.47
CA GLU A 60 9.52 -0.71 -10.49
C GLU A 60 8.83 -0.75 -9.12
N ALA A 61 7.53 -0.43 -9.07
CA ALA A 61 6.78 -0.41 -7.83
C ALA A 61 6.79 -1.80 -7.16
N PHE A 62 6.58 -2.87 -7.92
CA PHE A 62 6.56 -4.23 -7.40
C PHE A 62 7.91 -4.67 -6.82
N GLN A 63 9.03 -4.42 -7.51
CA GLN A 63 10.36 -4.75 -6.98
C GLN A 63 10.69 -3.93 -5.72
N LYS A 64 10.29 -2.66 -5.66
CA LYS A 64 10.43 -1.84 -4.45
C LYS A 64 9.64 -2.42 -3.28
N ALA A 65 8.43 -2.94 -3.52
CA ALA A 65 7.60 -3.55 -2.49
C ALA A 65 8.24 -4.83 -1.92
N ILE A 66 8.78 -5.69 -2.80
CA ILE A 66 9.43 -6.94 -2.38
C ILE A 66 10.69 -6.64 -1.56
N ARG A 67 11.53 -5.71 -2.00
CA ARG A 67 12.78 -5.36 -1.29
C ARG A 67 12.53 -4.73 0.09
N SER A 68 11.37 -4.11 0.31
CA SER A 68 11.03 -3.48 1.59
C SER A 68 10.49 -4.42 2.66
N LEU A 69 10.28 -5.70 2.34
CA LEU A 69 9.77 -6.74 3.26
C LEU A 69 10.91 -7.54 3.91
#